data_AF-A0A957M5F6-F1
#
_entry.id   AF-A0A957M5F6-F1
#
_cell.length_a   1.000
_cell.length_b   1.000
_cell.length_c   1.000
_cell.angle_alpha   90.00
_cell.angle_beta   90.00
_cell.angle_gamma   90.00
#
_symmetry.space_group_name_H-M   'P 1'
#
loop_
_entity.id
_entity.type
_entity.pdbx_description
1 polymer ?
#
loop_
_entity_poly.entity_id
_entity_poly.type
_entity_poly.pdbx_seq_one_letter_code
_entity_poly.pdbx_strand_id
1 'polypeptide(L)'
;MVERRSTGGTTLRSSPRASRPLKKEDADAPYTPARYQGFRRAVVSAYDHRCAFCGIRMFTSDGHTVVEAAHIIPWAVAHNDDPRNGLALCRLCHWAFDEGLLGVSAAYTLLAAAQLSLAPNLPGHLAPLQGRAIFLPVEEPLHPDLAALAWHRRKRMG
;
A
#
# COMPACT_ATOMS: atom_id res chain seq x y z
N MET A 1 12.62 46.33 -34.15
CA MET A 1 13.88 45.60 -34.41
C MET A 1 14.80 45.77 -33.21
N VAL A 2 14.72 44.88 -32.23
CA VAL A 2 15.82 44.52 -31.30
C VAL A 2 15.56 43.05 -30.93
N GLU A 3 16.40 42.17 -31.43
CA GLU A 3 16.48 40.75 -31.10
C GLU A 3 17.23 40.52 -29.78
N ARG A 4 17.18 39.25 -29.32
CA ARG A 4 18.02 38.53 -28.31
C ARG A 4 17.31 38.40 -26.95
N ARG A 5 17.20 37.23 -26.30
CA ARG A 5 17.92 35.94 -26.39
C ARG A 5 16.99 34.78 -26.01
N SER A 6 17.30 33.62 -26.62
CA SER A 6 16.89 32.27 -26.23
C SER A 6 17.39 31.91 -24.82
N THR A 7 16.52 31.27 -24.03
CA THR A 7 16.92 30.29 -23.02
C THR A 7 15.90 29.15 -23.01
N GLY A 8 16.31 28.01 -23.55
CA GLY A 8 15.56 26.76 -23.49
C GLY A 8 15.45 26.24 -22.06
N GLY A 9 14.22 25.97 -21.62
CA GLY A 9 13.94 25.22 -20.41
C GLY A 9 13.77 23.75 -20.77
N THR A 10 14.82 22.97 -20.59
CA THR A 10 14.79 21.51 -20.69
C THR A 10 13.89 20.95 -19.60
N THR A 11 12.69 20.48 -19.95
CA THR A 11 11.87 19.68 -19.06
C THR A 11 12.55 18.33 -18.84
N LEU A 12 13.19 18.14 -17.69
CA LEU A 12 13.66 16.84 -17.21
C LEU A 12 12.42 15.99 -16.91
N ARG A 13 11.93 15.25 -17.91
CA ARG A 13 11.01 14.13 -17.70
C ARG A 13 11.79 13.04 -16.95
N SER A 14 11.59 12.95 -15.63
CA SER A 14 12.01 11.77 -14.87
C SER A 14 11.14 10.59 -15.32
N SER A 15 11.70 9.77 -16.20
CA SER A 15 11.09 8.52 -16.64
C SER A 15 10.83 7.63 -15.41
N PRO A 16 9.64 7.00 -15.26
CA PRO A 16 9.43 6.04 -14.20
C PRO A 16 10.39 4.88 -14.47
N ARG A 17 11.33 4.64 -13.56
CA ARG A 17 12.18 3.45 -13.65
C ARG A 17 11.25 2.24 -13.61
N ALA A 18 11.08 1.59 -14.75
CA ALA A 18 10.48 0.27 -14.83
C ALA A 18 11.17 -0.60 -13.76
N SER A 19 10.37 -1.15 -12.86
CA SER A 19 10.83 -2.09 -11.84
C SER A 19 11.61 -3.20 -12.53
N ARG A 20 12.91 -3.27 -12.26
CA ARG A 20 13.81 -4.28 -12.83
C ARG A 20 13.24 -5.66 -12.48
N PRO A 21 13.17 -6.61 -13.43
CA PRO A 21 12.73 -7.96 -13.10
C PRO A 21 13.62 -8.51 -11.99
N LEU A 22 12.98 -9.08 -10.96
CA LEU A 22 13.65 -9.73 -9.84
C LEU A 22 14.48 -10.89 -10.41
N LYS A 23 15.77 -10.95 -10.09
CA LYS A 23 16.58 -12.11 -10.47
C LYS A 23 16.12 -13.30 -9.63
N LYS A 24 16.21 -14.52 -10.18
CA LYS A 24 15.84 -15.76 -9.47
C LYS A 24 16.57 -15.91 -8.12
N GLU A 25 17.79 -15.40 -8.05
CA GLU A 25 18.64 -15.35 -6.84
C GLU A 25 18.06 -14.44 -5.74
N ASP A 26 17.33 -13.38 -6.12
CA ASP A 26 16.66 -12.47 -5.17
C ASP A 26 15.39 -13.10 -4.57
N ALA A 27 14.80 -14.09 -5.27
CA ALA A 27 13.57 -14.76 -4.85
C ALA A 27 13.81 -15.83 -3.78
N ASP A 28 14.96 -16.53 -3.81
CA ASP A 28 15.29 -17.57 -2.82
C ASP A 28 16.03 -17.04 -1.57
N ALA A 29 16.24 -15.72 -1.47
CA ALA A 29 16.94 -15.11 -0.34
C ALA A 29 16.05 -15.10 0.93
N PRO A 30 16.57 -15.46 2.11
CA PRO A 30 15.79 -15.52 3.33
C PRO A 30 15.23 -14.14 3.72
N TYR A 31 14.00 -14.13 4.23
CA TYR A 31 13.41 -12.91 4.78
C TYR A 31 14.14 -12.48 6.05
N THR A 32 14.87 -11.36 5.99
CA THR A 32 15.68 -10.89 7.12
C THR A 32 15.03 -9.72 7.86
N PRO A 33 15.33 -9.52 9.16
CA PRO A 33 14.86 -8.35 9.92
C PRO A 33 15.23 -7.01 9.26
N ALA A 34 16.38 -6.91 8.61
CA ALA A 34 16.83 -5.69 7.94
C ALA A 34 15.94 -5.36 6.72
N ARG A 35 15.54 -6.36 5.93
CA ARG A 35 14.62 -6.18 4.79
C ARG A 35 13.23 -5.75 5.24
N TYR A 36 12.69 -6.44 6.25
CA TYR A 36 11.41 -6.06 6.89
C TYR A 36 11.44 -4.59 7.34
N GLN A 37 12.52 -4.16 8.00
CA GLN A 37 12.65 -2.77 8.44
C GLN A 37 12.72 -1.77 7.28
N GLY A 38 13.42 -2.10 6.19
CA GLY A 38 13.49 -1.27 4.99
C GLY A 38 12.13 -1.09 4.33
N PHE A 39 11.43 -2.20 4.05
CA PHE A 39 10.06 -2.20 3.50
C PHE A 39 9.12 -1.40 4.40
N ARG A 40 9.12 -1.70 5.70
CA ARG A 40 8.25 -1.03 6.67
C ARG A 40 8.47 0.47 6.68
N ARG A 41 9.73 0.94 6.71
CA ARG A 41 10.05 2.38 6.69
C ARG A 41 9.52 3.03 5.42
N ALA A 42 9.79 2.44 4.25
CA ALA A 42 9.36 2.99 2.97
C ALA A 42 7.84 3.13 2.88
N VAL A 43 7.10 2.08 3.23
CA VAL A 43 5.63 2.08 3.19
C VAL A 43 5.06 3.06 4.21
N VAL A 44 5.42 2.94 5.49
CA VAL A 44 4.83 3.79 6.54
C VAL A 44 5.08 5.28 6.29
N SER A 45 6.27 5.63 5.80
CA SER A 45 6.59 7.03 5.44
C SER A 45 5.81 7.51 4.22
N ALA A 46 5.60 6.68 3.19
CA ALA A 46 4.84 7.05 2.00
C ALA A 46 3.38 7.44 2.31
N TYR A 47 2.80 6.86 3.37
CA TYR A 47 1.45 7.17 3.85
C TYR A 47 1.43 8.19 5.00
N ASP A 48 2.53 8.89 5.31
CA ASP A 48 2.62 9.81 6.45
C ASP A 48 2.10 9.16 7.76
N HIS A 49 2.50 7.90 8.00
CA HIS A 49 2.12 7.14 9.20
C HIS A 49 0.60 7.02 9.43
N ARG A 50 -0.17 7.08 8.35
CA ARG A 50 -1.63 7.06 8.36
C ARG A 50 -2.17 5.77 7.77
N CYS A 51 -3.21 5.24 8.40
CA CYS A 51 -3.88 4.06 7.88
C CYS A 51 -4.52 4.40 6.53
N ALA A 52 -4.16 3.67 5.48
CA ALA A 52 -4.70 3.81 4.14
C ALA A 52 -6.23 3.63 4.10
N PHE A 53 -6.80 2.86 5.03
CA PHE A 53 -8.23 2.52 5.00
C PHE A 53 -9.07 3.48 5.85
N CYS A 54 -8.87 3.47 7.17
CA CYS A 54 -9.69 4.28 8.07
C CYS A 54 -9.18 5.71 8.26
N GLY A 55 -7.94 5.99 7.85
CA GLY A 55 -7.33 7.32 7.97
C GLY A 55 -6.77 7.65 9.35
N ILE A 56 -6.77 6.71 10.31
CA ILE A 56 -6.19 6.94 11.64
C ILE A 56 -4.69 7.21 11.55
N ARG A 57 -4.22 8.21 12.30
CA ARG A 57 -2.82 8.59 12.42
C ARG A 57 -2.58 9.00 13.87
N MET A 58 -1.77 8.21 14.57
CA MET A 58 -1.47 8.42 15.99
C MET A 58 -0.04 8.00 16.27
N PHE A 59 0.57 8.68 17.23
CA PHE A 59 1.90 8.41 17.72
C PHE A 59 1.88 8.33 19.24
N THR A 60 2.73 7.47 19.80
CA THR A 60 3.12 7.53 21.20
C THR A 60 4.13 8.67 21.43
N SER A 61 4.38 9.03 22.68
CA SER A 61 5.36 10.08 23.04
C SER A 61 6.79 9.74 22.62
N ASP A 62 7.13 8.46 22.51
CA ASP A 62 8.42 7.94 22.01
C ASP A 62 8.44 7.68 20.49
N GLY A 63 7.40 8.11 19.76
CA GLY A 63 7.39 8.15 18.29
C GLY A 63 6.93 6.87 17.59
N HIS A 64 6.36 5.90 18.32
CA HIS A 64 5.78 4.71 17.70
C HIS A 64 4.46 5.05 17.04
N THR A 65 4.27 4.60 15.80
CA THR A 65 3.03 4.83 15.05
C THR A 65 2.03 3.68 15.20
N VAL A 66 0.74 4.00 15.07
CA VAL A 66 -0.36 3.02 15.07
C VAL A 66 -0.38 2.08 13.85
N VAL A 67 0.36 2.41 12.78
CA VAL A 67 0.34 1.62 11.54
C VAL A 67 1.53 0.66 11.39
N GLU A 68 1.25 -0.42 10.65
CA GLU A 68 2.18 -1.42 10.18
C GLU A 68 2.22 -1.37 8.64
N ALA A 69 3.26 -1.96 8.04
CA ALA A 69 3.33 -2.14 6.60
C ALA A 69 2.76 -3.51 6.24
N ALA A 70 1.58 -3.51 5.63
CA ALA A 70 0.90 -4.69 5.14
C ALA A 70 1.32 -4.97 3.69
N HIS A 71 1.76 -6.19 3.40
CA HIS A 71 1.98 -6.63 2.02
C HIS A 71 0.65 -6.92 1.33
N ILE A 72 0.45 -6.40 0.12
CA ILE A 72 -0.74 -6.70 -0.69
C ILE A 72 -0.68 -8.14 -1.21
N ILE A 73 0.43 -8.51 -1.84
CA ILE A 73 0.81 -9.90 -2.10
C ILE A 73 1.82 -10.30 -1.03
N PRO A 74 1.56 -11.34 -0.21
CA PRO A 74 2.48 -11.78 0.82
C PRO A 74 3.89 -11.99 0.27
N TRP A 75 4.90 -11.62 1.06
CA TRP A 75 6.30 -11.78 0.67
C TRP A 75 6.62 -13.22 0.26
N ALA A 76 6.10 -14.22 0.98
CA ALA A 76 6.29 -15.64 0.68
C ALA A 76 5.76 -16.08 -0.71
N VAL A 77 4.97 -15.24 -1.38
CA VAL A 77 4.47 -15.47 -2.73
C VAL A 77 5.25 -14.64 -3.75
N ALA A 78 5.40 -13.33 -3.51
CA ALA A 78 5.94 -12.41 -4.51
C ALA A 78 7.45 -12.17 -4.40
N HIS A 79 8.05 -12.46 -3.24
CA HIS A 79 9.46 -12.22 -2.92
C HIS A 79 9.91 -10.79 -3.26
N ASN A 80 9.01 -9.81 -3.05
CA ASN A 80 9.24 -8.41 -3.37
C ASN A 80 8.96 -7.53 -2.15
N ASP A 81 9.77 -6.48 -2.03
CA ASP A 81 9.65 -5.43 -1.01
C ASP A 81 9.43 -4.07 -1.71
N ASP A 82 8.77 -4.07 -2.88
CA ASP A 82 8.39 -2.86 -3.58
C ASP A 82 7.33 -2.12 -2.74
N PRO A 83 7.50 -0.83 -2.41
CA PRO A 83 6.51 -0.07 -1.63
C PRO A 83 5.10 -0.06 -2.26
N ARG A 84 4.99 -0.24 -3.59
CA ARG A 84 3.70 -0.36 -4.29
C ARG A 84 2.99 -1.68 -4.01
N ASN A 85 3.69 -2.69 -3.48
CA ASN A 85 3.11 -3.90 -2.90
C ASN A 85 2.79 -3.72 -1.39
N GLY A 86 2.78 -2.49 -0.89
CA GLY A 86 2.57 -2.16 0.52
C GLY A 86 1.42 -1.18 0.76
N LEU A 87 0.72 -1.41 1.87
CA LEU A 87 -0.24 -0.47 2.46
C LEU A 87 0.16 -0.18 3.90
N ALA A 88 0.12 1.09 4.33
CA ALA A 88 0.21 1.39 5.76
C ALA A 88 -1.16 1.17 6.39
N LEU A 89 -1.31 0.19 7.29
CA LEU A 89 -2.60 -0.16 7.90
C LEU A 89 -2.48 -0.19 9.42
N CYS A 90 -3.52 0.29 10.13
CA CYS A 90 -3.63 0.01 11.57
C CYS A 90 -3.99 -1.46 11.79
N ARG A 91 -3.68 -2.00 12.97
CA ARG A 91 -3.81 -3.45 13.26
C ARG A 91 -5.16 -4.06 12.89
N LEU A 92 -6.27 -3.37 13.18
CA LEU A 92 -7.60 -3.87 12.83
C LEU A 92 -7.83 -3.92 11.31
N CYS A 93 -7.44 -2.86 10.59
CA CYS A 93 -7.57 -2.83 9.12
C CYS A 93 -6.59 -3.82 8.45
N HIS A 94 -5.40 -3.99 9.02
CA HIS A 94 -4.38 -4.94 8.57
C HIS A 94 -4.93 -6.37 8.65
N TRP A 95 -5.39 -6.78 9.84
CA TRP A 95 -6.00 -8.09 10.04
C TRP A 95 -7.21 -8.30 9.11
N ALA A 96 -8.12 -7.34 9.02
CA ALA A 96 -9.28 -7.46 8.14
C ALA A 96 -8.90 -7.59 6.65
N PHE A 97 -7.80 -6.97 6.23
CA PHE A 97 -7.29 -7.09 4.86
C PHE A 97 -6.64 -8.45 4.61
N ASP A 98 -5.83 -8.95 5.54
CA ASP A 98 -5.15 -10.25 5.42
C ASP A 98 -6.14 -11.42 5.40
N GLU A 99 -7.20 -11.33 6.21
CA GLU A 99 -8.31 -12.29 6.27
C GLU A 99 -9.30 -12.14 5.09
N GLY A 100 -9.07 -11.19 4.18
CA GLY A 100 -9.92 -10.99 3.00
C GLY A 100 -11.30 -10.38 3.30
N LEU A 101 -11.54 -9.89 4.52
CA LEU A 101 -12.78 -9.20 4.90
C LEU A 101 -12.86 -7.81 4.27
N LEU A 102 -11.72 -7.17 4.04
CA LEU A 102 -11.58 -5.93 3.29
C LEU A 102 -10.63 -6.12 2.11
N GLY A 103 -10.85 -5.35 1.05
CA GLY A 103 -9.90 -5.20 -0.05
C GLY A 103 -10.08 -3.88 -0.78
N VAL A 104 -9.34 -3.70 -1.87
CA VAL A 104 -9.33 -2.45 -2.63
C VAL A 104 -9.63 -2.70 -4.10
N SER A 105 -10.54 -1.92 -4.67
CA SER A 105 -10.93 -1.96 -6.08
C SER A 105 -9.84 -1.38 -7.00
N ALA A 106 -10.03 -1.49 -8.32
CA ALA A 106 -9.16 -0.83 -9.30
C ALA A 106 -9.30 0.70 -9.31
N ALA A 107 -10.37 1.23 -8.70
CA ALA A 107 -10.61 2.67 -8.54
C ALA A 107 -10.13 3.18 -7.16
N TYR A 108 -9.30 2.41 -6.46
CA TYR A 108 -8.81 2.72 -5.11
C TYR A 108 -9.94 2.98 -4.10
N THR A 109 -11.04 2.23 -4.20
CA THR A 109 -12.14 2.24 -3.22
C THR A 109 -12.16 0.96 -2.40
N LEU A 110 -12.56 1.07 -1.14
CA LEU A 110 -12.67 -0.07 -0.24
C LEU A 110 -13.84 -0.98 -0.61
N LEU A 111 -13.56 -2.26 -0.61
CA LEU A 111 -14.51 -3.35 -0.77
C LEU A 111 -14.61 -4.08 0.56
N ALA A 112 -15.82 -4.52 0.91
CA ALA A 112 -16.07 -5.41 2.03
C ALA A 112 -16.59 -6.75 1.52
N ALA A 113 -16.06 -7.85 2.03
CA ALA A 113 -16.60 -9.18 1.75
C ALA A 113 -17.97 -9.32 2.42
N ALA A 114 -18.89 -10.07 1.78
CA ALA A 114 -20.23 -10.28 2.33
C ALA A 114 -20.17 -10.88 3.76
N GLN A 115 -19.19 -11.76 4.02
CA GLN A 115 -18.95 -12.38 5.32
C GLN A 115 -18.79 -11.36 6.46
N LEU A 116 -18.25 -10.17 6.21
CA LEU A 116 -18.06 -9.14 7.23
C LEU A 116 -19.39 -8.70 7.87
N SER A 117 -20.49 -8.77 7.12
CA SER A 117 -21.84 -8.40 7.56
C SER A 117 -22.72 -9.59 7.97
N LEU A 118 -22.22 -10.83 7.85
CA LEU A 118 -22.96 -12.02 8.28
C LEU A 118 -22.82 -12.25 9.78
N ALA A 119 -23.90 -12.68 10.43
CA ALA A 119 -23.85 -13.12 11.83
C ALA A 119 -22.85 -14.27 12.01
N PRO A 120 -22.08 -14.32 13.11
CA PRO A 120 -22.18 -13.48 14.31
C PRO A 120 -21.32 -12.20 14.28
N ASN A 121 -20.83 -11.76 13.11
CA ASN A 121 -19.91 -10.63 13.03
C ASN A 121 -20.60 -9.29 13.38
N LEU A 122 -19.90 -8.47 14.16
CA LEU A 122 -20.27 -7.10 14.49
C LEU A 122 -19.15 -6.17 13.99
N PRO A 123 -19.19 -5.71 12.72
CA PRO A 123 -18.05 -5.06 12.08
C PRO A 123 -17.66 -3.70 12.66
N GLY A 124 -18.51 -3.08 13.49
CA GLY A 124 -18.21 -1.84 14.20
C GLY A 124 -17.63 -0.76 13.27
N HIS A 125 -16.39 -0.35 13.54
CA HIS A 125 -15.69 0.69 12.76
C HIS A 125 -15.35 0.31 11.32
N LEU A 126 -15.43 -0.97 10.93
CA LEU A 126 -15.14 -1.42 9.56
C LEU A 126 -16.33 -1.22 8.62
N ALA A 127 -17.57 -1.32 9.11
CA ALA A 127 -18.77 -1.20 8.25
C ALA A 127 -18.85 0.14 7.49
N PRO A 128 -18.58 1.31 8.12
CA PRO A 128 -18.61 2.58 7.41
C PRO A 128 -17.47 2.78 6.40
N LEU A 129 -16.52 1.84 6.31
CA LEU A 129 -15.39 1.95 5.39
C LEU A 129 -15.74 1.53 3.96
N GLN A 130 -16.77 0.68 3.79
CA GLN A 130 -17.16 0.18 2.47
C GLN A 130 -17.47 1.32 1.49
N GLY A 131 -16.92 1.22 0.28
CA GLY A 131 -17.12 2.18 -0.81
C GLY A 131 -16.32 3.48 -0.69
N ARG A 132 -15.66 3.75 0.45
CA ARG A 132 -14.80 4.93 0.60
C ARG A 132 -13.53 4.80 -0.23
N ALA A 133 -13.05 5.90 -0.79
CA ALA A 133 -11.70 5.96 -1.34
C ALA A 133 -10.66 5.68 -0.24
N ILE A 134 -9.66 4.86 -0.54
CA ILE A 134 -8.50 4.74 0.33
C ILE A 134 -7.66 6.01 0.27
N PHE A 135 -6.89 6.23 1.32
CA PHE A 135 -5.86 7.26 1.33
C PHE A 135 -4.63 6.72 0.64
N LEU A 136 -4.23 7.40 -0.42
CA LEU A 136 -3.06 7.07 -1.22
C LEU A 136 -1.83 7.84 -0.74
N PRO A 137 -0.61 7.34 -1.03
CA PRO A 137 0.60 8.14 -0.90
C PRO A 137 0.50 9.44 -1.67
N VAL A 138 1.16 10.50 -1.19
CA VAL A 138 1.20 11.81 -1.88
C VAL A 138 1.90 11.69 -3.24
N GLU A 139 2.91 10.83 -3.31
CA GLU A 139 3.65 10.56 -4.53
C GLU A 139 2.93 9.48 -5.36
N GLU A 140 2.35 9.88 -6.48
CA GLU A 140 1.66 8.98 -7.41
C GLU A 140 2.47 7.74 -7.82
N PRO A 141 3.81 7.82 -8.05
CA PRO A 141 4.62 6.63 -8.33
C PRO A 141 4.64 5.58 -7.22
N LEU A 142 4.24 5.94 -5.99
CA LEU A 142 4.15 5.03 -4.84
C LEU A 142 2.74 4.48 -4.62
N HIS A 143 1.77 4.84 -5.47
CA HIS A 143 0.43 4.27 -5.39
C HIS A 143 0.46 2.73 -5.45
N PRO A 144 -0.45 2.05 -4.73
CA PRO A 144 -0.51 0.59 -4.74
C PRO A 144 -0.65 0.03 -6.15
N ASP A 145 0.12 -1.00 -6.45
CA ASP A 145 0.10 -1.67 -7.74
C ASP A 145 -1.27 -2.32 -8.00
N LEU A 146 -1.91 -1.95 -9.11
CA LEU A 146 -3.26 -2.43 -9.45
C LEU A 146 -3.30 -3.94 -9.70
N ALA A 147 -2.21 -4.54 -10.20
CA ALA A 147 -2.13 -5.99 -10.40
C ALA A 147 -1.97 -6.72 -9.06
N ALA A 148 -1.24 -6.15 -8.10
CA ALA A 148 -1.17 -6.64 -6.73
C ALA A 148 -2.54 -6.58 -6.04
N LEU A 149 -3.25 -5.46 -6.14
CA LEU A 149 -4.61 -5.33 -5.61
C LEU A 149 -5.56 -6.34 -6.26
N ALA A 150 -5.46 -6.53 -7.58
CA ALA A 150 -6.26 -7.54 -8.28
C ALA A 150 -5.91 -8.97 -7.86
N TRP A 151 -4.63 -9.25 -7.56
CA TRP A 151 -4.22 -10.53 -7.00
C TRP A 151 -4.85 -10.76 -5.64
N HIS A 152 -4.80 -9.78 -4.73
CA HIS A 152 -5.38 -9.87 -3.39
C HIS A 152 -6.89 -10.15 -3.48
N ARG A 153 -7.63 -9.37 -4.29
CA ARG A 153 -9.07 -9.61 -4.51
C ARG A 153 -9.39 -11.01 -5.00
N ARG A 154 -8.55 -11.62 -5.86
CA ARG A 154 -8.80 -12.98 -6.37
C ARG A 154 -8.38 -14.10 -5.42
N LYS A 155 -7.41 -13.85 -4.54
CA LYS A 155 -6.77 -14.88 -3.71
C LYS A 155 -7.19 -14.82 -2.24
N ARG A 156 -7.70 -13.68 -1.79
CA ARG A 156 -8.08 -13.43 -0.40
C ARG A 156 -9.57 -13.12 -0.25
N MET A 157 -10.15 -12.33 -1.14
CA MET A 157 -11.58 -12.05 -1.10
C MET A 157 -12.36 -13.17 -1.79
N GLY A 158 -13.25 -13.83 -1.05
CA GLY A 158 -14.19 -14.84 -1.55
C GLY A 158 -15.49 -14.25 -2.04
#